data_AF-A0A940HLQ0-F1
#
_entry.id   AF-A0A940HLQ0-F1
#
_cell.length_a   1.000
_cell.length_b   1.000
_cell.length_c   1.000
_cell.angle_alpha   90.00
_cell.angle_beta   90.00
_cell.angle_gamma   90.00
#
_symmetry.space_group_name_H-M   'P 1'
#
loop_
_entity.id
_entity.type
_entity.pdbx_description
1 polymer ?
#
loop_
_entity_poly.entity_id
_entity_poly.type
_entity_poly.pdbx_seq_one_letter_code
_entity_poly.pdbx_strand_id
1 'polypeptide(L)'
;MENNLQGGISSIYGSCYQYLNAFSPDNIVLKEDLCALFKPGDIRNNIVFNANPAVAGGKVGPEGKIMNWGWPSDGTTQGSVKRGNLALFKPEEAWLMLAEAQYRTGATNDAIITLNKFKSFRNAGTANGLSGDALLQEIVNERRKEFFGDSDKRWIDLKRFGGKTITRKLRFFNTDYNLKVEPNDYHYALPIPLVEIQQNRNIIPNDGWIIIQY
;
A
#
# COMPACT_ATOMS: atom_id res chain seq x y z
N MET A 1 4.68 28.16 -24.38
CA MET A 1 5.62 27.05 -24.18
C MET A 1 5.70 26.80 -22.69
N GLU A 2 4.86 25.90 -22.18
CA GLU A 2 4.99 25.45 -20.80
C GLU A 2 6.29 24.67 -20.67
N ASN A 3 7.12 25.10 -19.73
CA ASN A 3 8.38 24.49 -19.42
C ASN A 3 8.12 23.16 -18.69
N ASN A 4 8.04 22.06 -19.45
CA ASN A 4 7.93 20.68 -18.96
C ASN A 4 9.28 20.12 -18.46
N LEU A 5 10.16 20.96 -17.89
CA LEU A 5 11.27 20.42 -17.10
C LEU A 5 10.66 19.75 -15.86
N GLN A 6 10.48 18.43 -15.97
CA GLN A 6 10.17 17.53 -14.85
C GLN A 6 11.15 17.85 -13.71
N GLY A 7 10.68 18.62 -12.73
CA GLY A 7 11.32 18.69 -11.43
C GLY A 7 11.32 17.27 -10.89
N GLY A 8 12.49 16.63 -10.86
CA GLY A 8 12.64 15.31 -10.27
C GLY A 8 12.32 15.43 -8.79
N ILE A 9 11.14 14.97 -8.39
CA ILE A 9 10.84 14.78 -6.96
C ILE A 9 11.65 13.55 -6.55
N SER A 10 12.66 13.74 -5.68
CA SER A 10 13.37 12.62 -5.08
C SER A 10 12.37 11.71 -4.36
N SER A 11 12.65 10.42 -4.29
CA SER A 11 11.76 9.46 -3.62
C SER A 11 11.40 9.97 -2.22
N ILE A 12 10.11 10.17 -1.97
CA ILE A 12 9.62 10.46 -0.62
C ILE A 12 10.02 9.27 0.25
N TYR A 13 10.65 9.53 1.40
CA TYR A 13 11.02 8.48 2.34
C TYR A 13 9.75 7.70 2.75
N GLY A 14 9.76 6.37 2.62
CA GLY A 14 8.62 5.49 2.82
C GLY A 14 7.73 5.29 1.58
N SER A 15 7.97 6.00 0.47
CA SER A 15 7.22 5.77 -0.77
C SER A 15 7.69 4.48 -1.45
N CYS A 16 6.81 3.91 -2.26
CA CYS A 16 7.16 2.86 -3.20
C CYS A 16 8.34 3.18 -4.12
N TYR A 17 8.61 4.47 -4.36
CA TYR A 17 9.70 4.93 -5.20
C TYR A 17 11.05 4.94 -4.48
N GLN A 18 11.09 4.93 -3.13
CA GLN A 18 12.35 4.86 -2.38
C GLN A 18 13.06 3.51 -2.58
N TYR A 19 12.29 2.46 -2.84
CA TYR A 19 12.82 1.13 -3.14
C TYR A 19 13.28 0.98 -4.60
N LEU A 20 13.21 2.04 -5.42
CA LEU A 20 13.57 2.01 -6.84
C LEU A 20 14.98 2.54 -7.13
N ASN A 21 15.89 2.57 -6.15
CA ASN A 21 17.22 3.09 -6.39
C ASN A 21 17.98 2.16 -7.37
N ALA A 22 18.20 2.68 -8.58
CA ALA A 22 18.84 2.08 -9.75
C ALA A 22 18.12 0.89 -10.44
N PHE A 23 17.63 -0.15 -9.75
CA PHE A 23 17.17 -1.39 -10.45
C PHE A 23 16.08 -2.19 -9.72
N SER A 24 14.82 -1.72 -9.74
CA SER A 24 13.58 -2.51 -9.45
C SER A 24 13.49 -3.29 -8.11
N PRO A 25 12.28 -3.72 -7.70
CA PRO A 25 12.11 -4.53 -6.49
C PRO A 25 12.55 -5.98 -6.75
N ASP A 26 13.85 -6.28 -6.68
CA ASP A 26 14.34 -7.66 -6.76
C ASP A 26 14.04 -8.43 -5.47
N ASN A 27 13.38 -9.58 -5.60
CA ASN A 27 13.09 -10.53 -4.52
C ASN A 27 12.33 -9.94 -3.30
N ILE A 28 11.54 -8.89 -3.48
CA ILE A 28 10.64 -8.42 -2.42
C ILE A 28 9.55 -9.46 -2.19
N VAL A 29 9.64 -10.16 -1.05
CA VAL A 29 8.64 -11.14 -0.63
C VAL A 29 7.41 -10.43 -0.08
N LEU A 30 6.27 -10.68 -0.70
CA LEU A 30 4.97 -10.16 -0.32
C LEU A 30 4.37 -11.01 0.81
N LYS A 31 3.61 -10.36 1.70
CA LYS A 31 2.96 -11.06 2.81
C LYS A 31 1.80 -11.92 2.31
N GLU A 32 1.68 -13.11 2.90
CA GLU A 32 0.68 -14.11 2.51
C GLU A 32 -0.75 -13.59 2.63
N ASP A 33 -1.02 -12.76 3.65
CA ASP A 33 -2.32 -12.15 3.89
C ASP A 33 -2.73 -11.16 2.81
N LEU A 34 -1.77 -10.52 2.13
CA LEU A 34 -2.03 -9.69 0.95
C LEU A 34 -2.27 -10.57 -0.27
N CYS A 35 -1.38 -11.54 -0.51
CA CYS A 35 -1.47 -12.43 -1.67
C CYS A 35 -2.81 -13.17 -1.72
N ALA A 36 -3.33 -13.62 -0.57
CA ALA A 36 -4.60 -14.33 -0.47
C ALA A 36 -5.83 -13.50 -0.86
N LEU A 37 -5.72 -12.16 -0.96
CA LEU A 37 -6.85 -11.30 -1.36
C LEU A 37 -7.12 -11.31 -2.87
N PHE A 38 -6.12 -11.68 -3.68
CA PHE A 38 -6.24 -11.67 -5.13
C PHE A 38 -6.85 -12.99 -5.62
N LYS A 39 -7.96 -12.88 -6.35
CA LYS A 39 -8.64 -14.06 -6.92
C LYS A 39 -7.96 -14.49 -8.22
N PRO A 40 -8.05 -15.78 -8.61
CA PRO A 40 -7.70 -16.21 -9.96
C PRO A 40 -8.44 -15.36 -11.00
N GLY A 41 -7.72 -14.88 -12.01
CA GLY A 41 -8.25 -14.03 -13.07
C GLY A 41 -8.25 -12.52 -12.78
N ASP A 42 -7.94 -12.08 -11.55
CA ASP A 42 -7.74 -10.66 -11.24
C ASP A 42 -6.56 -10.12 -12.08
N ILE A 43 -6.81 -9.09 -12.89
CA ILE A 43 -5.81 -8.58 -13.85
C ILE A 43 -4.58 -7.98 -13.15
N ARG A 44 -4.74 -7.56 -11.88
CA ARG A 44 -3.64 -7.00 -11.09
C ARG A 44 -2.61 -8.06 -10.71
N ASN A 45 -2.94 -9.34 -10.81
CA ASN A 45 -1.98 -10.42 -10.56
C ASN A 45 -0.74 -10.29 -11.44
N ASN A 46 -0.92 -9.94 -12.72
CA ASN A 46 0.17 -9.79 -13.67
C ASN A 46 1.01 -8.52 -13.43
N ILE A 47 0.46 -7.55 -12.69
CA ILE A 47 1.14 -6.28 -12.37
C ILE A 47 1.93 -6.43 -11.07
N VAL A 48 1.32 -7.06 -10.06
CA VAL A 48 1.87 -7.14 -8.71
C VAL A 48 2.81 -8.33 -8.54
N PHE A 49 2.50 -9.49 -9.14
CA PHE A 49 3.25 -10.73 -8.94
C PHE A 49 4.15 -11.06 -10.12
N ASN A 50 5.26 -11.74 -9.82
CA ASN A 50 6.21 -12.15 -10.84
C ASN A 50 5.61 -13.20 -11.78
N ALA A 51 5.91 -13.09 -13.07
CA ALA A 51 5.45 -13.99 -14.12
C ALA A 51 6.57 -14.88 -14.69
N ASN A 52 7.84 -14.62 -14.37
CA ASN A 52 8.98 -15.36 -14.92
C ASN A 52 9.62 -16.29 -13.85
N PRO A 53 9.51 -17.62 -14.01
CA PRO A 53 10.03 -18.57 -13.03
C PRO A 53 11.56 -18.60 -12.95
N ALA A 54 12.28 -18.19 -14.01
CA ALA A 54 13.74 -18.20 -14.05
C ALA A 54 14.37 -17.17 -13.09
N VAL A 55 13.64 -16.08 -12.80
CA VAL A 55 14.08 -15.01 -11.90
C VAL A 55 13.44 -15.09 -10.52
N ALA A 56 12.33 -15.82 -10.40
CA ALA A 56 11.57 -15.94 -9.15
C ALA A 56 11.89 -17.22 -8.36
N GLY A 57 12.99 -17.90 -8.66
CA GLY A 57 13.33 -19.19 -8.03
C GLY A 57 12.22 -20.25 -8.19
N GLY A 58 11.56 -20.26 -9.35
CA GLY A 58 10.44 -21.17 -9.67
C GLY A 58 9.05 -20.71 -9.21
N LYS A 59 8.91 -19.52 -8.63
CA LYS A 59 7.65 -19.04 -8.02
C LYS A 59 6.94 -18.00 -8.90
N VAL A 60 5.77 -18.31 -9.46
CA VAL A 60 5.01 -17.39 -10.34
C VAL A 60 3.58 -17.16 -9.88
N GLY A 61 2.99 -16.02 -10.24
CA GLY A 61 1.61 -15.65 -9.90
C GLY A 61 1.38 -15.44 -8.39
N PRO A 62 0.13 -15.43 -7.90
CA PRO A 62 -0.19 -15.26 -6.48
C PRO A 62 0.43 -16.34 -5.57
N GLU A 63 0.66 -17.53 -6.12
CA GLU A 63 1.37 -18.65 -5.48
C GLU A 63 2.87 -18.33 -5.30
N GLY A 64 3.43 -17.53 -6.22
CA GLY A 64 4.73 -16.90 -6.12
C GLY A 64 4.69 -15.50 -5.52
N LYS A 65 4.64 -15.47 -4.18
CA LYS A 65 4.65 -14.32 -3.23
C LYS A 65 5.86 -13.36 -3.39
N ILE A 66 6.32 -13.11 -4.60
CA ILE A 66 7.43 -12.26 -4.98
C ILE A 66 6.88 -11.17 -5.89
N MET A 67 7.28 -9.94 -5.61
CA MET A 67 6.87 -8.77 -6.37
C MET A 67 7.35 -8.84 -7.83
N ASN A 68 6.53 -8.35 -8.76
CA ASN A 68 6.90 -8.27 -10.17
C ASN A 68 8.05 -7.27 -10.37
N TRP A 69 9.12 -7.71 -11.05
CA TRP A 69 10.23 -6.86 -11.46
C TRP A 69 9.77 -5.64 -12.28
N GLY A 70 8.76 -5.81 -13.13
CA GLY A 70 8.16 -4.78 -13.97
C GLY A 70 7.57 -3.62 -13.17
N TRP A 71 7.17 -3.83 -11.92
CA TRP A 71 6.51 -2.81 -11.11
C TRP A 71 7.46 -1.66 -10.70
N PRO A 72 7.03 -0.38 -10.72
CA PRO A 72 5.75 0.16 -11.19
C PRO A 72 5.77 0.58 -12.68
N SER A 73 6.86 0.31 -13.40
CA SER A 73 7.06 0.76 -14.79
C SER A 73 6.22 -0.05 -15.78
N ASP A 74 5.84 0.60 -16.88
CA ASP A 74 5.18 0.03 -18.06
C ASP A 74 5.97 -1.07 -18.79
N GLY A 75 7.18 -1.41 -18.32
CA GLY A 75 8.05 -2.37 -18.96
C GLY A 75 8.54 -1.79 -20.28
N THR A 76 9.82 -1.51 -20.38
CA THR A 76 10.65 -2.26 -21.32
C THR A 76 12.10 -1.82 -21.13
N THR A 77 13.00 -2.77 -21.34
CA THR A 77 14.47 -2.63 -21.34
C THR A 77 15.14 -2.88 -19.99
N GLN A 78 15.76 -4.06 -19.87
CA GLN A 78 16.81 -4.32 -18.88
C GLN A 78 17.86 -3.20 -18.94
N GLY A 79 18.25 -2.65 -17.79
CA GLY A 79 19.31 -1.63 -17.71
C GLY A 79 18.88 -0.17 -17.83
N SER A 80 17.59 0.13 -18.03
CA SER A 80 17.08 1.50 -18.08
C SER A 80 16.52 1.97 -16.72
N VAL A 81 16.80 3.23 -16.36
CA VAL A 81 16.23 3.87 -15.17
C VAL A 81 14.71 3.91 -15.31
N LYS A 82 14.01 3.23 -14.39
CA LYS A 82 12.55 3.24 -14.33
C LYS A 82 12.08 4.58 -13.78
N ARG A 83 11.63 5.48 -14.67
CA ARG A 83 10.94 6.71 -14.29
C ARG A 83 9.46 6.40 -14.18
N GLY A 84 8.90 6.50 -12.97
CA GLY A 84 7.46 6.41 -12.76
C GLY A 84 6.88 7.79 -12.51
N ASN A 85 5.69 8.04 -13.05
CA ASN A 85 4.91 9.21 -12.68
C ASN A 85 4.15 8.90 -11.38
N LEU A 86 4.12 9.86 -10.46
CA LEU A 86 3.28 9.80 -9.27
C LEU A 86 1.93 10.44 -9.60
N ALA A 87 0.86 9.65 -9.51
CA ALA A 87 -0.51 10.17 -9.56
C ALA A 87 -1.05 10.24 -8.14
N LEU A 88 -1.17 11.46 -7.60
CA LEU A 88 -1.64 11.70 -6.23
C LEU A 88 -3.13 11.37 -6.06
N PHE A 89 -3.93 11.71 -7.08
CA PHE A 89 -5.36 11.45 -7.12
C PHE A 89 -5.67 10.54 -8.28
N LYS A 90 -6.34 9.44 -8.00
CA LYS A 90 -6.72 8.43 -8.97
C LYS A 90 -8.23 8.24 -8.96
N PRO A 91 -8.88 8.09 -10.13
CA PRO A 91 -10.33 7.87 -10.18
C PRO A 91 -10.76 6.62 -9.39
N GLU A 92 -9.89 5.62 -9.29
CA GLU A 92 -10.08 4.44 -8.45
C GLU A 92 -10.33 4.77 -6.98
N GLU A 93 -9.68 5.82 -6.47
CA GLU A 93 -9.85 6.26 -5.09
C GLU A 93 -11.25 6.82 -4.87
N ALA A 94 -11.76 7.61 -5.83
CA ALA A 94 -13.12 8.14 -5.77
C ALA A 94 -14.18 7.02 -5.77
N TRP A 95 -14.00 5.97 -6.59
CA TRP A 95 -14.89 4.80 -6.60
C TRP A 95 -14.93 4.09 -5.24
N LEU A 96 -13.77 3.82 -4.65
CA LEU A 96 -13.67 3.10 -3.39
C LEU A 96 -14.07 3.96 -2.19
N MET A 97 -13.84 5.28 -2.25
CA MET A 97 -14.40 6.24 -1.29
C MET A 97 -15.92 6.28 -1.35
N LEU A 98 -16.51 6.28 -2.55
CA LEU A 98 -17.96 6.27 -2.72
C LEU A 98 -18.58 4.99 -2.13
N ALA A 99 -18.02 3.81 -2.44
CA ALA A 99 -18.49 2.55 -1.89
C ALA A 99 -18.45 2.56 -0.35
N GLU A 100 -17.37 3.09 0.24
CA GLU A 100 -17.26 3.20 1.69
C GLU A 100 -18.24 4.21 2.29
N ALA A 101 -18.42 5.37 1.65
CA ALA A 101 -19.36 6.39 2.10
C ALA A 101 -20.81 5.87 2.08
N GLN A 102 -21.19 5.17 1.01
CA GLN A 102 -22.50 4.51 0.90
C GLN A 102 -22.70 3.48 2.03
N TYR A 103 -21.69 2.66 2.31
CA TYR A 103 -21.74 1.74 3.45
C TYR A 103 -21.96 2.47 4.77
N ARG A 104 -21.17 3.52 5.05
CA ARG A 104 -21.22 4.28 6.31
C ARG A 104 -22.50 5.08 6.50
N THR A 105 -23.17 5.46 5.41
CA THR A 105 -24.44 6.19 5.43
C THR A 105 -25.66 5.26 5.42
N GLY A 106 -25.45 3.94 5.47
CA GLY A 106 -26.53 2.94 5.51
C GLY A 106 -27.03 2.49 4.13
N ALA A 107 -26.55 3.08 3.04
CA ALA A 107 -26.85 2.70 1.66
C ALA A 107 -26.08 1.43 1.23
N THR A 108 -26.28 0.34 1.97
CA THR A 108 -25.51 -0.92 1.84
C THR A 108 -25.63 -1.55 0.44
N ASN A 109 -26.83 -1.53 -0.15
CA ASN A 109 -27.05 -2.07 -1.49
C ASN A 109 -26.27 -1.28 -2.55
N ASP A 110 -26.27 0.06 -2.43
CA ASP A 110 -25.53 0.92 -3.35
C ASP A 110 -24.03 0.71 -3.21
N ALA A 111 -23.53 0.54 -1.97
CA ALA A 111 -22.13 0.21 -1.72
C ALA A 111 -21.71 -1.09 -2.43
N ILE A 112 -22.55 -2.13 -2.38
CA ILE A 112 -22.30 -3.41 -3.07
C ILE A 112 -22.29 -3.21 -4.58
N ILE A 113 -23.24 -2.45 -5.14
CA ILE A 113 -23.30 -2.15 -6.58
C ILE A 113 -22.04 -1.41 -7.03
N THR A 114 -21.67 -0.34 -6.32
CA THR A 114 -20.47 0.47 -6.60
C THR A 114 -19.21 -0.37 -6.51
N LEU A 115 -19.05 -1.17 -5.44
CA LEU A 115 -17.91 -2.05 -5.24
C LEU A 115 -17.82 -3.12 -6.33
N ASN A 116 -18.93 -3.78 -6.67
CA ASN A 116 -18.97 -4.78 -7.74
C ASN A 116 -18.62 -4.17 -9.10
N LYS A 117 -19.10 -2.95 -9.38
CA LYS A 117 -18.73 -2.23 -10.60
C LYS A 117 -17.23 -1.99 -10.65
N PHE A 118 -16.64 -1.49 -9.57
CA PHE A 118 -15.20 -1.32 -9.47
C PHE A 118 -14.44 -2.65 -9.69
N LYS A 119 -14.83 -3.71 -8.98
CA LYS A 119 -14.21 -5.04 -9.06
C LYS A 119 -14.32 -5.66 -10.45
N SER A 120 -15.36 -5.33 -11.22
CA SER A 120 -15.52 -5.77 -12.60
C SER A 120 -14.41 -5.24 -13.53
N PHE A 121 -13.90 -4.03 -13.29
CA PHE A 121 -12.79 -3.47 -14.07
C PHE A 121 -11.47 -4.20 -13.86
N ARG A 122 -11.37 -4.98 -12.77
CA ARG A 122 -10.17 -5.75 -12.40
C ARG A 122 -10.36 -7.26 -12.55
N ASN A 123 -11.57 -7.71 -12.89
CA ASN A 123 -11.98 -9.11 -12.77
C ASN A 123 -11.72 -9.70 -11.36
N ALA A 124 -12.00 -8.92 -10.31
CA ALA A 124 -11.69 -9.26 -8.92
C ALA A 124 -12.81 -10.06 -8.20
N GLY A 125 -13.77 -10.60 -8.95
CA GLY A 125 -15.00 -11.25 -8.45
C GLY A 125 -16.00 -10.26 -7.83
N THR A 126 -17.01 -10.77 -7.12
CA THR A 126 -18.09 -9.94 -6.53
C THR A 126 -18.05 -9.92 -5.00
N ALA A 127 -18.81 -8.99 -4.41
CA ALA A 127 -19.07 -8.80 -2.98
C ALA A 127 -20.54 -9.15 -2.63
N ASN A 128 -21.21 -9.94 -3.48
CA ASN A 128 -22.62 -10.29 -3.29
C ASN A 128 -22.82 -11.09 -1.99
N GLY A 129 -23.88 -10.77 -1.25
CA GLY A 129 -24.22 -11.44 0.01
C GLY A 129 -23.39 -10.98 1.22
N LEU A 130 -22.40 -10.09 1.04
CA LEU A 130 -21.70 -9.47 2.16
C LEU A 130 -22.54 -8.38 2.81
N SER A 131 -22.43 -8.25 4.12
CA SER A 131 -23.10 -7.22 4.92
C SER A 131 -22.29 -6.92 6.19
N GLY A 132 -22.65 -5.84 6.89
CA GLY A 132 -21.98 -5.41 8.12
C GLY A 132 -20.46 -5.33 7.96
N ASP A 133 -19.73 -5.80 8.97
CA ASP A 133 -18.27 -5.77 9.01
C ASP A 133 -17.62 -6.54 7.87
N ALA A 134 -18.26 -7.58 7.33
CA ALA A 134 -17.72 -8.35 6.21
C ALA A 134 -17.69 -7.51 4.91
N LEU A 135 -18.71 -6.67 4.69
CA LEU A 135 -18.74 -5.75 3.55
C LEU A 135 -17.70 -4.64 3.72
N LEU A 136 -17.62 -4.03 4.91
CA LEU A 136 -16.59 -3.03 5.20
C LEU A 136 -15.20 -3.61 4.98
N GLN A 137 -14.94 -4.82 5.48
CA GLN A 137 -13.65 -5.48 5.32
C GLN A 137 -13.33 -5.76 3.85
N GLU A 138 -14.31 -6.14 3.03
CA GLU A 138 -14.10 -6.32 1.59
C GLU A 138 -13.78 -4.99 0.88
N ILE A 139 -14.44 -3.88 1.25
CA ILE A 139 -14.09 -2.54 0.74
C ILE A 139 -12.62 -2.20 1.08
N VAL A 140 -12.20 -2.45 2.32
CA VAL A 140 -10.81 -2.22 2.77
C VAL A 140 -9.82 -3.14 2.08
N ASN A 141 -10.17 -4.40 1.85
CA ASN A 141 -9.34 -5.34 1.13
C ASN A 141 -9.17 -4.93 -0.34
N GLU A 142 -10.24 -4.44 -0.97
CA GLU A 142 -10.20 -3.96 -2.34
C GLU A 142 -9.32 -2.71 -2.47
N ARG A 143 -9.42 -1.76 -1.53
CA ARG A 143 -8.48 -0.63 -1.40
C ARG A 143 -7.04 -1.08 -1.23
N ARG A 144 -6.79 -2.07 -0.38
CA ARG A 144 -5.44 -2.62 -0.13
C ARG A 144 -4.83 -3.24 -1.39
N LYS A 145 -5.64 -3.91 -2.22
CA LYS A 145 -5.17 -4.49 -3.50
C LYS A 145 -4.90 -3.40 -4.53
N GLU A 146 -5.80 -2.43 -4.66
CA GLU A 146 -5.67 -1.38 -5.68
C GLU A 146 -4.50 -0.45 -5.41
N PHE A 147 -4.33 -0.02 -4.16
CA PHE A 147 -3.29 0.93 -3.76
C PHE A 147 -2.07 0.24 -3.14
N PHE A 148 -1.84 -1.04 -3.49
CA PHE A 148 -0.66 -1.74 -3.01
C PHE A 148 0.60 -1.05 -3.56
N GLY A 149 1.45 -0.59 -2.64
CA GLY A 149 2.65 0.15 -2.99
C GLY A 149 2.34 1.48 -3.66
N ASP A 150 1.18 2.09 -3.38
CA ASP A 150 0.87 3.44 -3.83
C ASP A 150 0.92 4.40 -2.63
N SER A 151 1.77 5.44 -2.75
CA SER A 151 1.84 6.60 -1.87
C SER A 151 1.67 6.24 -0.37
N ASP A 152 0.80 6.96 0.33
CA ASP A 152 0.51 6.84 1.75
C ASP A 152 -0.78 6.06 2.05
N LYS A 153 -1.48 5.57 1.01
CA LYS A 153 -2.84 5.02 1.11
C LYS A 153 -2.94 3.90 2.12
N ARG A 154 -2.00 2.97 2.12
CA ARG A 154 -1.99 1.86 3.08
C ARG A 154 -1.76 2.34 4.51
N TRP A 155 -0.87 3.30 4.72
CA TRP A 155 -0.59 3.86 6.04
C TRP A 155 -1.81 4.59 6.61
N ILE A 156 -2.46 5.43 5.79
CA ILE A 156 -3.68 6.15 6.16
C ILE A 156 -4.81 5.17 6.48
N ASP A 157 -5.01 4.14 5.66
CA ASP A 157 -6.02 3.12 5.92
C ASP A 157 -5.73 2.39 7.24
N LEU A 158 -4.48 2.01 7.52
CA LEU A 158 -4.12 1.39 8.80
C LEU A 158 -4.43 2.29 10.00
N LYS A 159 -4.09 3.59 9.91
CA LYS A 159 -4.38 4.57 10.95
C LYS A 159 -5.88 4.77 11.16
N ARG A 160 -6.65 4.87 10.08
CA ARG A 160 -8.09 5.16 10.13
C ARG A 160 -8.91 3.96 10.59
N PHE A 161 -8.53 2.76 10.16
CA PHE A 161 -9.23 1.54 10.57
C PHE A 161 -8.77 1.06 11.94
N GLY A 162 -7.51 1.32 12.33
CA GLY A 162 -6.97 1.44 13.69
C GLY A 162 -7.20 0.28 14.68
N GLY A 163 -8.01 -0.71 14.34
CA GLY A 163 -8.64 -1.65 15.26
C GLY A 163 -8.00 -3.03 15.27
N LYS A 164 -6.85 -3.20 14.61
CA LYS A 164 -6.16 -4.49 14.51
C LYS A 164 -4.75 -4.39 15.06
N THR A 165 -4.38 -5.34 15.90
CA THR A 165 -2.99 -5.58 16.25
C THR A 165 -2.23 -6.00 14.99
N ILE A 166 -1.13 -5.31 14.69
CA ILE A 166 -0.23 -5.65 13.60
C ILE A 166 1.04 -6.26 14.21
N THR A 167 1.35 -7.48 13.83
CA THR A 167 2.62 -8.12 14.19
C THR A 167 3.52 -8.24 12.97
N ARG A 168 4.78 -7.84 13.09
CA ARG A 168 5.79 -7.94 12.03
C ARG A 168 7.07 -8.52 12.59
N LYS A 169 7.53 -9.61 11.96
CA LYS A 169 8.89 -10.09 12.10
C LYS A 169 9.75 -9.45 11.04
N LEU A 170 10.77 -8.71 11.44
CA LEU A 170 11.75 -8.07 10.56
C LEU A 170 13.13 -8.57 10.94
N ARG A 171 14.02 -8.69 9.96
CA ARG A 171 15.43 -8.93 10.21
C ARG A 171 16.22 -7.74 9.70
N PHE A 172 16.97 -7.11 10.59
CA PHE A 172 17.80 -5.96 10.26
C PHE A 172 19.17 -6.13 10.91
N PHE A 173 20.25 -5.94 10.15
CA PHE A 173 21.63 -6.21 10.59
C PHE A 173 21.78 -7.57 11.31
N ASN A 174 21.31 -8.64 10.66
CA ASN A 174 21.32 -10.01 11.18
C ASN A 174 20.55 -10.25 12.49
N THR A 175 19.84 -9.24 12.99
CA THR A 175 19.05 -9.28 14.23
C THR A 175 17.57 -9.38 13.91
N ASP A 176 16.87 -10.29 14.59
CA ASP A 176 15.43 -10.47 14.43
C ASP A 176 14.66 -9.55 15.39
N TYR A 177 13.75 -8.77 14.84
CA TYR A 177 12.86 -7.87 15.55
C TYR A 177 11.43 -8.39 15.42
N ASN A 178 10.76 -8.54 16.57
CA ASN A 178 9.32 -8.80 16.63
C ASN A 178 8.62 -7.50 17.00
N LEU A 179 8.07 -6.83 16.00
CA LEU A 179 7.27 -5.62 16.19
C LEU A 179 5.82 -6.00 16.42
N LYS A 180 5.21 -5.39 17.43
CA LYS A 180 3.77 -5.45 17.71
C LYS A 180 3.28 -4.01 17.82
N VAL A 181 2.31 -3.67 16.98
CA VAL A 181 1.61 -2.39 17.00
C VAL A 181 0.18 -2.68 17.40
N GLU A 182 -0.25 -2.15 18.54
CA GLU A 182 -1.60 -2.39 19.04
C GLU A 182 -2.65 -1.54 18.29
N PRO A 183 -3.95 -1.83 18.47
CA PRO A 183 -4.99 -0.91 18.03
C PRO A 183 -4.76 0.49 18.61
N ASN A 184 -4.88 1.52 17.77
CA ASN A 184 -4.68 2.95 18.12
C ASN A 184 -3.31 3.28 18.76
N ASP A 185 -2.29 2.49 18.47
CA ASP A 185 -0.93 2.69 18.96
C ASP A 185 -0.31 4.02 18.49
N TYR A 186 0.53 4.65 19.33
CA TYR A 186 1.16 5.93 19.05
C TYR A 186 2.06 5.91 17.80
N HIS A 187 2.54 4.74 17.37
CA HIS A 187 3.34 4.62 16.15
C HIS A 187 2.59 5.03 14.87
N TYR A 188 1.26 5.16 14.88
CA TYR A 188 0.50 5.72 13.75
C TYR A 188 0.66 7.25 13.59
N ALA A 189 1.28 7.93 14.55
CA ALA A 189 1.72 9.31 14.45
C ALA A 189 3.26 9.35 14.51
N LEU A 190 3.91 9.85 13.46
CA LEU A 190 5.37 9.97 13.42
C LEU A 190 5.87 10.93 14.50
N PRO A 191 7.08 10.76 15.05
CA PRO A 191 7.65 11.71 15.99
C PRO A 191 7.84 13.07 15.31
N ILE A 192 7.66 14.15 16.07
CA ILE A 192 8.05 15.49 15.61
C ILE A 192 9.59 15.52 15.48
N PRO A 193 10.16 16.02 14.37
CA PRO A 193 11.61 16.02 14.19
C PRO A 193 12.32 16.75 15.34
N LEU A 194 13.45 16.21 15.79
CA LEU A 194 14.19 16.76 16.93
C LEU A 194 14.59 18.23 16.73
N VAL A 195 14.99 18.59 15.50
CA VAL A 195 15.36 19.97 15.16
C VAL A 195 14.20 20.94 15.43
N GLU A 196 12.96 20.54 15.15
CA GLU A 196 11.78 21.40 15.39
C GLU A 196 11.57 21.61 16.89
N ILE A 197 11.67 20.54 17.69
CA ILE A 197 11.53 20.59 19.15
C ILE A 197 12.64 21.44 19.78
N GLN A 198 13.88 21.33 19.27
CA GLN A 198 15.02 22.10 19.76
C GLN A 198 14.91 23.60 19.46
N GLN A 199 14.38 23.95 18.28
CA GLN A 199 14.19 25.36 17.88
C GLN A 199 12.97 26.00 18.55
N ASN A 200 11.90 25.23 18.80
CA ASN A 200 10.71 25.73 19.47
C ASN A 200 10.36 24.87 20.69
N ARG A 201 10.81 25.31 21.86
CA ARG A 201 10.58 24.63 23.14
C ARG A 201 9.11 24.59 23.58
N ASN A 202 8.21 25.30 22.90
CA ASN A 202 6.76 25.24 23.17
C ASN A 202 6.08 24.08 22.42
N ILE A 203 6.80 23.38 21.53
CA ILE A 203 6.27 22.19 20.86
C ILE A 203 6.17 21.04 21.85
N ILE A 204 4.96 20.48 21.96
CA ILE A 204 4.70 19.26 22.72
C ILE A 204 4.90 18.07 21.76
N PRO A 205 5.81 17.13 22.07
CA PRO A 205 5.99 15.93 21.26
C PRO A 205 4.72 15.08 21.19
N ASN A 206 4.58 14.29 20.11
CA ASN A 206 3.54 13.28 20.04
C ASN A 206 3.71 12.25 21.17
N ASP A 207 2.60 11.88 21.81
CA ASP A 207 2.57 10.91 22.91
C ASP A 207 3.32 9.62 22.59
N GLY A 208 3.95 9.01 23.59
CA GLY A 208 4.64 7.71 23.49
C GLY A 208 6.05 7.76 22.87
N TRP A 209 6.42 8.81 22.13
CA TRP A 209 7.76 8.94 21.59
C TRP A 209 8.76 9.47 22.63
N ILE A 210 9.89 8.78 22.75
CA ILE A 210 11.04 9.24 23.56
C ILE A 210 11.91 10.15 22.68
N ILE A 211 12.28 11.32 23.20
CA ILE A 211 13.22 12.22 22.53
C ILE A 211 14.62 11.58 22.59
N ILE A 212 15.14 11.13 21.45
CA ILE A 212 16.51 10.62 21.35
C ILE A 212 17.45 11.83 21.30
N GLN A 213 18.21 12.04 22.38
CA GLN A 213 19.30 13.02 22.42
C GLN A 213 20.60 12.33 21.97
N TYR A 214 21.36 12.97 21.09
CA TYR A 214 22.69 12.54 20.65
C TYR A 214 23.76 13.52 21.13
#